data_AF-A0A329TXB8-F1
#
_entry.id   AF-A0A329TXB8-F1
#
_cell.length_a   1.000
_cell.length_b   1.000
_cell.length_c   1.000
_cell.angle_alpha   90.00
_cell.angle_beta   90.00
_cell.angle_gamma   90.00
#
_symmetry.space_group_name_H-M   'P 1'
#
loop_
_entity.id
_entity.type
_entity.pdbx_description
1 polymer ?
#
loop_
_entity_poly.entity_id
_entity_poly.type
_entity_poly.pdbx_seq_one_letter_code
_entity_poly.pdbx_strand_id
1 'polypeptide(L)'
;MTRQRHYHPLAALRFLRKAVVVCLLPLANALLEFSLNALLTALRQDAALLLFLCGASSILLEASSWALDEAGVLRLQWAFISKRERIIRGEALAALTIERPLFFRLLGASRVVLYPVGQPARRAVTLYLHKEDAQELADRLMPVRDPVCHRPAGGERAALVVLGANGLSTLALTYLAIRQSRPFPLTAEAVALSRLNLLVRFAAHWLPAGAAWMLVLTGALFGISLARSFVQTVHYTVWHTADQLGSRGGWLSRFEFRVRSSEISYADVRVSPIARLMKRWPVFVVAGSCRPELPLFVYRSGQEELFRELLPEFRMPPDTRHDLTHRSAVFFAPAGIPFGLCLLLVLVSRSVLPALTGTLLIPTAAFAVFLAGGLMGWLKEGIWLREGRFTLRRQKGVYLHCICVFHPDVCLRTFQSPWAARYQRMTLTLALPGQVRLKVRSIPVRDAAPCLNALEQEI
;
A
#
# COMPACT_ATOMS: atom_id res chain seq x y z
N MET A 1 20.75 33.79 9.90
CA MET A 1 19.98 34.29 8.74
C MET A 1 19.46 33.10 7.96
N THR A 2 18.14 32.97 7.76
CA THR A 2 17.54 31.84 7.04
C THR A 2 17.81 31.97 5.53
N ARG A 3 18.63 31.08 4.97
CA ARG A 3 18.92 31.06 3.52
C ARG A 3 17.68 30.59 2.75
N GLN A 4 17.08 31.47 1.95
CA GLN A 4 16.04 31.07 1.01
C GLN A 4 16.64 30.19 -0.09
N ARG A 5 15.97 29.08 -0.40
CA ARG A 5 16.36 28.13 -1.44
C ARG A 5 15.17 27.90 -2.38
N HIS A 6 15.47 27.52 -3.62
CA HIS A 6 14.47 27.24 -4.63
C HIS A 6 14.19 25.73 -4.74
N TYR A 7 13.08 25.39 -5.40
CA TYR A 7 12.73 24.00 -5.68
C TYR A 7 13.47 23.46 -6.89
N HIS A 8 13.55 22.13 -6.99
CA HIS A 8 14.08 21.48 -8.18
C HIS A 8 13.18 21.76 -9.39
N PRO A 9 13.71 21.93 -10.62
CA PRO A 9 12.89 22.14 -11.83
C PRO A 9 11.84 21.04 -12.07
N LEU A 10 12.07 19.84 -11.55
CA LEU A 10 11.10 18.73 -11.61
C LEU A 10 9.80 19.01 -10.83
N ALA A 11 9.77 19.99 -9.92
CA ALA A 11 8.52 20.45 -9.33
C ALA A 11 7.56 21.02 -10.39
N ALA A 12 8.04 21.52 -11.53
CA ALA A 12 7.20 21.95 -12.66
C ALA A 12 6.28 20.83 -13.14
N LEU A 13 6.79 19.59 -13.21
CA LEU A 13 6.02 18.42 -13.66
C LEU A 13 4.75 18.19 -12.84
N ARG A 14 4.75 18.59 -11.55
CA ARG A 14 3.55 18.46 -10.71
C ARG A 14 2.43 19.39 -11.20
N PHE A 15 2.77 20.60 -11.64
CA PHE A 15 1.82 21.56 -12.20
C PHE A 15 1.40 21.14 -13.61
N LEU A 16 2.36 20.64 -14.40
CA LEU A 16 2.15 20.22 -15.79
C LEU A 16 1.35 18.92 -15.91
N ARG A 17 1.43 17.98 -14.97
CA ARG A 17 0.85 16.63 -15.10
C ARG A 17 -0.62 16.62 -15.53
N LYS A 18 -1.45 17.53 -15.00
CA LYS A 18 -2.87 17.60 -15.38
C LYS A 18 -3.06 18.19 -16.77
N ALA A 19 -2.27 19.19 -17.12
CA ALA A 19 -2.32 19.86 -18.42
C ALA A 19 -1.78 18.96 -19.54
N VAL A 20 -0.71 18.18 -19.28
CA VAL A 20 -0.16 17.20 -20.22
C VAL A 20 -1.20 16.15 -20.62
N VAL A 21 -2.06 15.70 -19.69
CA VAL A 21 -3.15 14.77 -20.03
C VAL A 21 -4.17 15.41 -20.97
N VAL A 22 -4.42 16.72 -20.81
CA VAL A 22 -5.29 17.47 -21.73
C VAL A 22 -4.64 17.62 -23.10
N CYS A 23 -3.32 17.83 -23.17
CA CYS A 23 -2.55 17.84 -24.42
C CYS A 23 -2.51 16.45 -25.11
N LEU A 24 -2.86 15.35 -24.44
CA LEU A 24 -2.88 14.03 -25.09
C LEU A 24 -4.22 13.73 -25.80
N LEU A 25 -5.29 14.48 -25.49
CA LEU A 25 -6.61 14.29 -26.09
C LEU A 25 -6.64 14.64 -27.60
N PRO A 26 -6.09 15.77 -28.08
CA PRO A 26 -6.07 16.12 -29.50
C PRO A 26 -5.25 15.11 -30.30
N LEU A 27 -4.08 14.72 -29.77
CA LEU A 27 -3.22 13.69 -30.34
C LEU A 27 -3.92 12.32 -30.47
N ALA A 28 -4.67 11.91 -29.46
CA ALA A 28 -5.45 10.67 -29.51
C ALA A 28 -6.56 10.73 -30.57
N ASN A 29 -7.25 11.85 -30.70
CA ASN A 29 -8.28 12.05 -31.73
C ASN A 29 -7.69 12.05 -33.14
N ALA A 30 -6.55 12.72 -33.36
CA ALA A 30 -5.87 12.73 -34.65
C ALA A 30 -5.34 11.34 -35.05
N LEU A 31 -4.91 10.53 -34.08
CA LEU A 31 -4.53 9.12 -34.30
C LEU A 31 -5.73 8.25 -34.70
N LEU A 32 -6.94 8.55 -34.18
CA LEU A 32 -8.17 7.85 -34.57
C LEU A 32 -8.65 8.26 -35.97
N GLU A 33 -8.39 9.50 -36.40
CA GLU A 33 -8.72 9.99 -37.74
C GLU A 33 -7.73 9.56 -38.83
N PHE A 34 -6.63 8.87 -38.49
CA PHE A 34 -5.62 8.34 -39.43
C PHE A 34 -5.12 9.34 -40.48
N SER A 35 -5.14 10.64 -40.18
CA SER A 35 -4.73 11.68 -41.12
C SER A 35 -3.44 12.37 -40.67
N LEU A 36 -2.43 12.38 -41.56
CA LEU A 36 -1.12 12.98 -41.28
C LEU A 36 -1.21 14.49 -41.06
N ASN A 37 -2.12 15.17 -41.78
CA ASN A 37 -2.31 16.61 -41.64
C ASN A 37 -2.95 16.97 -40.30
N ALA A 38 -3.96 16.22 -39.82
CA ALA A 38 -4.52 16.46 -38.49
C ALA A 38 -3.53 16.11 -37.38
N LEU A 39 -2.68 15.10 -37.59
CA LEU A 39 -1.62 14.75 -36.65
C LEU A 39 -0.60 15.89 -36.51
N LEU A 40 -0.13 16.47 -37.63
CA LEU A 40 0.84 17.57 -37.61
C LEU A 40 0.26 18.84 -37.01
N THR A 41 -1.01 19.17 -37.27
CA THR A 41 -1.67 20.33 -36.67
C THR A 41 -1.88 20.14 -35.17
N ALA A 42 -2.32 18.95 -34.74
CA ALA A 42 -2.42 18.59 -33.32
C ALA A 42 -1.05 18.68 -32.63
N LEU A 43 0.01 18.13 -33.24
CA LEU A 43 1.36 18.18 -32.68
C LEU A 43 1.88 19.63 -32.54
N ARG A 44 1.60 20.51 -33.51
CA ARG A 44 1.98 21.92 -33.44
C ARG A 44 1.22 22.68 -32.35
N GLN A 45 -0.08 22.41 -32.21
CA GLN A 45 -0.90 22.98 -31.15
C GLN A 45 -0.45 22.50 -29.78
N ASP A 46 -0.19 21.20 -29.62
CA ASP A 46 0.30 20.61 -28.38
C ASP A 46 1.71 21.09 -28.04
N ALA A 47 2.59 21.28 -29.03
CA ALA A 47 3.91 21.88 -28.82
C ALA A 47 3.80 23.33 -28.33
N ALA A 48 2.92 24.14 -28.92
CA ALA A 48 2.69 25.52 -28.48
C ALA A 48 2.11 25.57 -27.04
N LEU A 49 1.14 24.71 -26.74
CA LEU A 49 0.57 24.57 -25.39
C LEU A 49 1.62 24.11 -24.38
N LEU A 50 2.44 23.13 -24.73
CA LEU A 50 3.53 22.65 -23.87
C LEU A 50 4.57 23.75 -23.62
N LEU A 51 4.94 24.53 -24.64
CA LEU A 51 5.86 25.67 -24.47
C LEU A 51 5.28 26.74 -23.54
N PHE A 52 4.01 27.11 -23.73
CA PHE A 52 3.31 28.03 -22.85
C PHE A 52 3.26 27.52 -21.41
N LEU A 53 2.90 26.25 -21.23
CA LEU A 53 2.83 25.60 -19.93
C LEU A 53 4.22 25.49 -19.27
N CYS A 54 5.27 25.20 -20.03
CA CYS A 54 6.65 25.19 -19.55
C CYS A 54 7.07 26.58 -19.06
N GLY A 55 6.81 27.64 -19.85
CA GLY A 55 7.09 29.02 -19.47
C GLY A 55 6.34 29.42 -18.19
N ALA A 56 5.03 29.15 -18.13
CA ALA A 56 4.23 29.37 -16.93
C ALA A 56 4.80 28.59 -15.73
N SER A 57 5.19 27.33 -15.91
CA SER A 57 5.77 26.51 -14.84
C SER A 57 7.12 27.02 -14.34
N SER A 58 7.95 27.60 -15.21
CA SER A 58 9.24 28.20 -14.83
C SER A 58 9.02 29.42 -13.93
N ILE A 59 8.09 30.30 -14.31
CA ILE A 59 7.72 31.47 -13.50
C ILE A 59 7.15 31.02 -12.15
N LEU A 60 6.31 29.98 -12.14
CA LEU A 60 5.75 29.42 -10.90
C LEU A 60 6.85 28.84 -9.98
N LEU A 61 7.91 28.26 -10.55
CA LEU A 61 9.03 27.72 -9.79
C LEU A 61 9.89 28.82 -9.17
N GLU A 62 10.22 29.86 -9.93
CA GLU A 62 10.97 31.03 -9.44
C GLU A 62 10.22 31.75 -8.31
N ALA A 63 8.90 31.88 -8.45
CA ALA A 63 8.01 32.44 -7.44
C ALA A 63 7.82 31.54 -6.20
N SER A 64 8.35 30.31 -6.22
CA SER A 64 8.25 29.36 -5.12
C SER A 64 9.59 29.17 -4.44
N SER A 65 9.63 29.43 -3.14
CA SER A 65 10.83 29.27 -2.33
C SER A 65 10.52 28.52 -1.04
N TRP A 66 11.57 28.03 -0.42
CA TRP A 66 11.51 27.44 0.90
C TRP A 66 12.69 27.92 1.71
N ALA A 67 12.49 28.03 3.02
CA ALA A 67 13.54 28.38 3.96
C ALA A 67 13.41 27.46 5.17
N LEU A 68 14.55 26.99 5.66
CA LEU A 68 14.63 26.20 6.87
C LEU A 68 15.38 27.02 7.91
N ASP A 69 14.73 27.22 9.06
CA ASP A 69 15.30 27.94 10.19
C ASP A 69 16.19 27.02 11.05
N GLU A 70 17.11 27.61 11.80
CA GLU A 70 17.99 26.86 12.71
C GLU A 70 17.21 26.14 13.81
N ALA A 71 16.05 26.68 14.19
CA ALA A 71 15.09 26.07 15.11
C ALA A 71 14.27 24.91 14.51
N GLY A 72 14.55 24.47 13.27
CA GLY A 72 13.82 23.36 12.64
C GLY A 72 12.41 23.75 12.16
N VAL A 73 12.21 25.03 11.85
CA VAL A 73 10.96 25.56 11.31
C VAL A 73 11.09 25.70 9.80
N LEU A 74 10.28 24.93 9.06
CA LEU A 74 10.20 24.99 7.61
C LEU A 74 9.16 26.03 7.19
N ARG A 75 9.60 27.03 6.43
CA ARG A 75 8.74 28.03 5.80
C ARG A 75 8.67 27.78 4.31
N LEU A 76 7.46 27.58 3.81
CA LEU A 76 7.17 27.37 2.40
C LEU A 76 6.48 28.61 1.88
N GLN A 77 7.08 29.26 0.89
CA GLN A 77 6.59 30.52 0.35
C GLN A 77 6.21 30.34 -1.13
N TRP A 78 5.03 30.85 -1.47
CA TRP A 78 4.54 30.91 -2.84
C TRP A 78 4.08 32.33 -3.14
N ALA A 79 4.79 33.01 -4.04
CA ALA A 79 4.56 34.39 -4.43
C ALA A 79 3.97 34.47 -5.84
N PHE A 80 2.77 33.90 -6.03
CA PHE A 80 2.11 33.90 -7.36
C PHE A 80 1.40 35.23 -7.66
N ILE A 81 0.33 35.51 -6.92
CA ILE A 81 -0.50 36.73 -7.01
C ILE A 81 -0.69 37.31 -5.61
N SER A 82 -0.88 36.43 -4.61
CA SER A 82 -0.80 36.75 -3.19
C SER A 82 0.34 35.94 -2.56
N LYS A 83 1.07 36.54 -1.62
CA LYS A 83 2.06 35.83 -0.82
C LYS A 83 1.32 34.85 0.09
N ARG A 84 1.46 33.56 -0.19
CA ARG A 84 1.02 32.49 0.71
C ARG A 84 2.22 31.87 1.36
N GLU A 85 2.22 31.87 2.69
CA GLU A 85 3.24 31.22 3.49
C GLU A 85 2.62 30.08 4.29
N ARG A 86 3.30 28.92 4.31
CA ARG A 86 2.96 27.81 5.19
C ARG A 86 4.16 27.48 6.05
N ILE A 87 3.95 27.55 7.35
CA ILE A 87 4.97 27.25 8.36
C ILE A 87 4.70 25.86 8.92
N ILE A 88 5.74 25.02 8.96
CA ILE A 88 5.69 23.67 9.50
C ILE A 88 6.85 23.53 10.48
N ARG A 89 6.54 23.22 11.73
CA ARG A 89 7.55 22.93 12.75
C ARG A 89 7.94 21.44 12.66
N GLY A 90 9.22 21.12 12.85
CA GLY A 90 9.69 19.73 12.91
C GLY A 90 8.97 18.89 13.97
N GLU A 91 8.61 19.51 15.09
CA GLU A 91 7.82 18.88 16.18
C GLU A 91 6.41 18.48 15.75
N ALA A 92 5.80 19.22 14.83
CA ALA A 92 4.45 18.97 14.35
C ALA A 92 4.41 17.93 13.20
N LEU A 93 5.50 17.21 12.96
CA LEU A 93 5.60 16.16 11.94
C LEU A 93 5.47 14.77 12.56
N ALA A 94 4.51 14.00 12.08
CA ALA A 94 4.32 12.60 12.42
C ALA A 94 5.28 11.70 11.63
N ALA A 95 5.46 12.00 10.34
CA ALA A 95 6.32 11.24 9.45
C ALA A 95 6.91 12.07 8.31
N LEU A 96 8.03 11.58 7.78
CA LEU A 96 8.75 12.13 6.64
C LEU A 96 9.15 10.98 5.70
N THR A 97 8.82 11.11 4.41
CA THR A 97 9.31 10.19 3.37
C THR A 97 10.23 10.92 2.40
N ILE A 98 11.32 10.29 2.02
CA ILE A 98 12.18 10.70 0.92
C ILE A 98 12.12 9.59 -0.13
N GLU A 99 11.67 9.93 -1.33
CA GLU A 99 11.65 9.03 -2.47
C GLU A 99 12.60 9.54 -3.54
N ARG A 100 13.51 8.67 -3.98
CA ARG A 100 14.45 8.88 -5.09
C ARG A 100 14.27 7.76 -6.13
N PRO A 101 13.20 7.81 -6.94
CA PRO A 101 13.06 6.96 -8.13
C PRO A 101 14.28 7.10 -9.05
N LEU A 102 14.56 6.08 -9.88
CA LEU A 102 15.70 6.09 -10.81
C LEU A 102 15.82 7.40 -11.60
N PHE A 103 14.72 7.84 -12.21
CA PHE A 103 14.70 9.06 -13.02
C PHE A 103 15.06 10.31 -12.20
N PHE A 104 14.56 10.42 -10.96
CA PHE A 104 14.92 11.54 -10.08
C PHE A 104 16.37 11.45 -9.63
N ARG A 105 16.89 10.24 -9.39
CA ARG A 105 18.29 10.05 -9.04
C ARG A 105 19.24 10.48 -10.15
N LEU A 106 18.90 10.18 -11.41
CA LEU A 106 19.67 10.60 -12.58
C LEU A 106 19.69 12.13 -12.73
N LEU A 107 18.60 12.80 -12.34
CA LEU A 107 18.47 14.25 -12.40
C LEU A 107 18.89 14.96 -11.10
N GLY A 108 19.45 14.26 -10.11
CA GLY A 108 19.85 14.86 -8.83
C GLY A 108 18.70 15.32 -7.94
N ALA A 109 17.46 14.91 -8.24
CA ALA A 109 16.25 15.29 -7.53
C ALA A 109 15.83 14.26 -6.47
N SER A 110 15.10 14.73 -5.47
CA SER A 110 14.49 13.93 -4.43
C SER A 110 13.09 14.45 -4.15
N ARG A 111 12.14 13.54 -4.00
CA ARG A 111 10.78 13.87 -3.57
C ARG A 111 10.69 13.69 -2.07
N VAL A 112 10.39 14.75 -1.34
CA VAL A 112 10.15 14.70 0.10
C VAL A 112 8.66 14.86 0.36
N VAL A 113 8.06 13.99 1.15
CA VAL A 113 6.68 14.14 1.62
C VAL A 113 6.67 14.26 3.14
N LEU A 114 6.11 15.37 3.61
CA LEU A 114 5.96 15.70 5.02
C LEU A 114 4.51 15.44 5.45
N TYR A 115 4.34 14.66 6.51
CA TYR A 115 3.05 14.31 7.09
C TYR A 115 2.90 14.98 8.45
N PRO A 116 2.17 16.10 8.53
CA PRO A 116 1.93 16.77 9.81
C PRO A 116 0.97 15.96 10.69
N VAL A 117 1.14 16.08 12.02
CA VAL A 117 0.31 15.43 13.05
C VAL A 117 -1.16 15.81 12.89
N GLY A 118 -2.07 14.84 13.07
CA GLY A 118 -3.52 15.03 13.04
C GLY A 118 -4.15 15.36 11.67
N GLN A 119 -3.36 15.73 10.65
CA GLN A 119 -3.89 16.17 9.36
C GLN A 119 -4.14 14.99 8.41
N PRO A 120 -5.18 15.06 7.53
CA PRO A 120 -5.44 14.02 6.53
C PRO A 120 -4.37 13.99 5.43
N ALA A 121 -4.24 12.85 4.75
CA ALA A 121 -3.19 12.60 3.75
C ALA A 121 -3.21 13.61 2.59
N ARG A 122 -4.39 14.19 2.28
CA ARG A 122 -4.55 15.25 1.26
C ARG A 122 -3.82 16.55 1.62
N ARG A 123 -3.58 16.79 2.91
CA ARG A 123 -2.85 17.97 3.41
C ARG A 123 -1.36 17.72 3.60
N ALA A 124 -0.88 16.51 3.30
CA ALA A 124 0.54 16.19 3.27
C ALA A 124 1.26 17.10 2.26
N VAL A 125 2.46 17.54 2.62
CA VAL A 125 3.23 18.48 1.81
C VAL A 125 4.28 17.72 1.04
N THR A 126 4.17 17.73 -0.30
CA THR A 126 5.18 17.14 -1.19
C THR A 126 6.07 18.24 -1.76
N LEU A 127 7.37 18.11 -1.57
CA LEU A 127 8.43 18.99 -2.06
C LEU A 127 9.33 18.21 -3.02
N TYR A 128 9.84 18.88 -4.06
CA TYR A 128 10.89 18.33 -4.93
C TYR A 128 12.13 19.18 -4.75
N LEU A 129 13.17 18.58 -4.18
CA LEU A 129 14.40 19.25 -3.77
C LEU A 129 15.60 18.58 -4.42
N HIS A 130 16.74 19.26 -4.42
CA HIS A 130 18.00 18.59 -4.74
C HIS A 130 18.30 17.52 -3.68
N LYS A 131 19.11 16.53 -4.06
CA LYS A 131 19.44 15.39 -3.20
C LYS A 131 20.00 15.81 -1.84
N GLU A 132 20.90 16.79 -1.83
CA GLU A 132 21.57 17.28 -0.62
C GLU A 132 20.60 18.07 0.27
N ASP A 133 19.86 19.01 -0.32
CA ASP A 133 18.80 19.76 0.35
C ASP A 133 17.75 18.86 0.99
N ALA A 134 17.32 17.81 0.30
CA ALA A 134 16.34 16.86 0.82
C ALA A 134 16.87 16.09 2.04
N GLN A 135 18.17 15.79 2.05
CA GLN A 135 18.80 15.09 3.18
C GLN A 135 18.98 16.04 4.36
N GLU A 136 19.49 17.25 4.13
CA GLU A 136 19.65 18.28 5.15
C GLU A 136 18.31 18.64 5.80
N LEU A 137 17.25 18.79 4.98
CA LEU A 137 15.89 19.01 5.46
C LEU A 137 15.42 17.88 6.39
N ALA A 138 15.65 16.61 5.99
CA ALA A 138 15.24 15.47 6.78
C ALA A 138 16.03 15.36 8.09
N ASP A 139 17.35 15.58 8.05
CA ASP A 139 18.23 15.51 9.22
C ASP A 139 17.96 16.63 10.22
N ARG A 140 17.54 17.81 9.75
CA ARG A 140 17.14 18.93 10.61
C ARG A 140 15.73 18.77 11.18
N LEU A 141 14.76 18.29 10.40
CA LEU A 141 13.37 18.14 10.86
C LEU A 141 13.16 16.91 11.74
N MET A 142 13.84 15.81 11.43
CA MET A 142 13.77 14.53 12.14
C MET A 142 15.18 13.93 12.25
N PRO A 143 16.03 14.43 13.17
CA PRO A 143 17.39 13.93 13.34
C PRO A 143 17.36 12.49 13.85
N VAL A 144 18.13 11.62 13.19
CA VAL A 144 18.32 10.23 13.63
C VAL A 144 19.56 10.18 14.52
N ARG A 145 19.36 9.90 15.81
CA ARG A 145 20.43 9.75 16.81
C ARG A 145 20.54 8.27 17.19
N ASP A 146 21.77 7.77 17.31
CA ASP A 146 22.11 6.41 17.75
C ASP A 146 21.18 5.30 17.22
N PRO A 147 21.08 5.11 15.89
CA PRO A 147 20.12 4.17 15.32
C PRO A 147 20.55 2.71 15.54
N VAL A 148 19.71 1.93 16.23
CA VAL A 148 19.84 0.47 16.25
C VAL A 148 19.31 -0.06 14.92
N CYS A 149 20.21 -0.59 14.08
CA CYS A 149 19.89 -0.97 12.71
C CYS A 149 19.69 -2.48 12.56
N HIS A 150 18.53 -2.90 12.06
CA HIS A 150 18.27 -4.27 11.64
C HIS A 150 18.35 -4.42 10.12
N ARG A 151 19.06 -5.46 9.66
CA ARG A 151 19.13 -5.85 8.25
C ARG A 151 18.49 -7.22 8.07
N PRO A 152 17.39 -7.35 7.31
CA PRO A 152 16.75 -8.63 7.11
C PRO A 152 17.69 -9.60 6.36
N ALA A 153 17.99 -10.73 6.99
CA ALA A 153 18.89 -11.74 6.45
C ALA A 153 18.12 -12.85 5.71
N GLY A 154 18.70 -13.32 4.59
CA GLY A 154 18.28 -14.52 3.85
C GLY A 154 16.76 -14.68 3.69
N GLY A 155 16.17 -15.56 4.51
CA GLY A 155 14.75 -15.89 4.43
C GLY A 155 13.80 -14.74 4.80
N GLU A 156 14.20 -13.76 5.63
CA GLU A 156 13.37 -12.57 5.92
C GLU A 156 13.22 -11.69 4.69
N ARG A 157 14.32 -11.52 3.96
CA ARG A 157 14.32 -10.83 2.68
C ARG A 157 13.47 -11.57 1.65
N ALA A 158 13.62 -12.89 1.54
CA ALA A 158 12.78 -13.68 0.63
C ALA A 158 11.28 -13.53 0.95
N ALA A 159 10.92 -13.51 2.24
CA ALA A 159 9.54 -13.31 2.65
C ALA A 159 9.05 -11.88 2.41
N LEU A 160 9.87 -10.85 2.62
CA LEU A 160 9.54 -9.47 2.23
C LEU A 160 9.24 -9.36 0.73
N VAL A 161 10.01 -10.06 -0.11
CA VAL A 161 9.77 -10.09 -1.57
C VAL A 161 8.46 -10.79 -1.92
N VAL A 162 8.23 -11.98 -1.37
CA VAL A 162 7.03 -12.78 -1.67
C VAL A 162 5.76 -12.15 -1.10
N LEU A 163 5.84 -11.55 0.09
CA LEU A 163 4.70 -10.90 0.74
C LEU A 163 4.46 -9.48 0.24
N GLY A 164 5.49 -8.81 -0.28
CA GLY A 164 5.38 -7.54 -1.01
C GLY A 164 4.76 -7.70 -2.40
N ALA A 165 4.95 -8.88 -3.02
CA ALA A 165 4.26 -9.25 -4.24
C ALA A 165 2.78 -9.56 -3.93
N ASN A 166 1.89 -8.62 -4.26
CA ASN A 166 0.44 -8.81 -4.13
C ASN A 166 -0.04 -9.89 -5.13
N GLY A 167 0.07 -11.17 -4.78
CA GLY A 167 -0.11 -12.27 -5.74
C GLY A 167 -0.63 -13.57 -5.15
N LEU A 168 -1.65 -13.52 -4.29
CA LEU A 168 -2.31 -14.72 -3.77
C LEU A 168 -3.00 -15.55 -4.86
N SER A 169 -3.49 -14.92 -5.93
CA SER A 169 -4.17 -15.60 -7.04
C SER A 169 -3.19 -16.21 -8.05
N THR A 170 -1.97 -15.67 -8.17
CA THR A 170 -1.02 -16.09 -9.21
C THR A 170 -0.13 -17.24 -8.77
N LEU A 171 0.23 -17.32 -7.49
CA LEU A 171 1.07 -18.41 -6.95
C LEU A 171 0.39 -19.77 -7.02
N ALA A 172 -0.94 -19.86 -6.91
CA ALA A 172 -1.67 -21.12 -7.10
C ALA A 172 -1.56 -21.63 -8.55
N LEU A 173 -1.60 -20.71 -9.52
CA LEU A 173 -1.48 -21.02 -10.95
C LEU A 173 -0.02 -21.32 -11.33
N THR A 174 0.95 -20.61 -10.74
CA THR A 174 2.38 -20.91 -10.93
C THR A 174 2.78 -22.22 -10.24
N TYR A 175 2.22 -22.53 -9.07
CA TYR A 175 2.45 -23.81 -8.39
C TYR A 175 1.91 -25.00 -9.20
N LEU A 176 0.71 -24.86 -9.78
CA LEU A 176 0.16 -25.86 -10.70
C LEU A 176 1.03 -26.00 -11.97
N ALA A 177 1.53 -24.89 -12.51
CA ALA A 177 2.43 -24.90 -13.66
C ALA A 177 3.80 -25.56 -13.35
N ILE A 178 4.34 -25.38 -12.14
CA ILE A 178 5.63 -25.95 -11.72
C ILE A 178 5.49 -27.45 -11.37
N ARG A 179 4.37 -27.87 -10.75
CA ARG A 179 4.15 -29.29 -10.43
C ARG A 179 3.99 -30.19 -11.65
N GLN A 180 3.69 -29.61 -12.82
CA GLN A 180 3.53 -30.34 -14.07
C GLN A 180 4.75 -30.30 -15.00
N SER A 181 5.79 -29.52 -14.70
CA SER A 181 7.02 -29.51 -15.51
C SER A 181 7.93 -30.68 -15.17
N ARG A 182 8.06 -31.66 -16.08
CA ARG A 182 9.15 -32.67 -16.05
C ARG A 182 10.51 -32.04 -16.39
N PRO A 183 11.64 -32.57 -15.90
CA PRO A 183 12.96 -31.98 -16.15
C PRO A 183 13.52 -32.47 -17.49
N PHE A 184 13.95 -31.57 -18.38
CA PHE A 184 14.84 -31.89 -19.50
C PHE A 184 15.84 -30.72 -19.72
N PRO A 185 17.07 -31.00 -20.18
CA PRO A 185 18.25 -30.21 -19.86
C PRO A 185 18.44 -28.99 -20.75
N LEU A 186 19.17 -28.06 -20.16
CA LEU A 186 19.46 -26.71 -20.63
C LEU A 186 20.43 -26.68 -21.81
N THR A 187 20.12 -25.83 -22.79
CA THR A 187 21.14 -24.97 -23.40
C THR A 187 20.66 -23.52 -23.27
N ALA A 188 21.51 -22.74 -22.60
CA ALA A 188 21.29 -21.35 -22.28
C ALA A 188 21.66 -20.50 -23.49
N GLU A 189 20.65 -19.81 -24.06
CA GLU A 189 20.73 -18.48 -24.71
C GLU A 189 19.50 -18.23 -25.61
N ALA A 190 18.83 -19.28 -26.10
CA ALA A 190 17.57 -19.17 -26.84
C ALA A 190 16.32 -19.15 -25.93
N VAL A 191 16.45 -18.70 -24.68
CA VAL A 191 15.53 -19.03 -23.56
C VAL A 191 14.50 -17.93 -23.24
N ALA A 192 14.71 -16.67 -23.62
CA ALA A 192 13.78 -15.61 -23.22
C ALA A 192 12.51 -15.55 -24.10
N LEU A 193 12.65 -15.72 -25.42
CA LEU A 193 11.51 -15.68 -26.36
C LEU A 193 10.85 -17.04 -26.59
N SER A 194 11.61 -18.15 -26.57
CA SER A 194 11.05 -19.51 -26.74
C SER A 194 10.20 -19.94 -25.54
N ARG A 195 10.48 -19.43 -24.33
CA ARG A 195 9.73 -19.78 -23.12
C ARG A 195 8.31 -19.22 -23.09
N LEU A 196 8.06 -18.08 -23.73
CA LEU A 196 6.69 -17.57 -23.92
C LEU A 196 5.90 -18.46 -24.89
N ASN A 197 6.52 -18.87 -26.00
CA ASN A 197 5.88 -19.77 -26.98
C ASN A 197 5.64 -21.19 -26.44
N LEU A 198 6.51 -21.69 -25.56
CA LEU A 198 6.34 -22.98 -24.90
C LEU A 198 5.21 -22.95 -23.87
N LEU A 199 5.10 -21.86 -23.09
CA LEU A 199 3.97 -21.62 -22.17
C LEU A 199 2.63 -21.53 -22.93
N VAL A 200 2.63 -20.89 -24.10
CA VAL A 200 1.47 -20.80 -24.99
C VAL A 200 1.07 -22.16 -25.54
N ARG A 201 2.02 -22.97 -26.02
CA ARG A 201 1.75 -24.33 -26.53
C ARG A 201 1.24 -25.28 -25.44
N PHE A 202 1.74 -25.15 -24.21
CA PHE A 202 1.30 -25.95 -23.07
C PHE A 202 -0.10 -25.54 -22.58
N ALA A 203 -0.40 -24.24 -22.54
CA ALA A 203 -1.71 -23.73 -22.15
C ALA A 203 -2.79 -23.97 -23.24
N ALA A 204 -2.40 -23.99 -24.52
CA ALA A 204 -3.30 -24.27 -25.64
C ALA A 204 -3.81 -25.71 -25.69
N HIS A 205 -3.19 -26.66 -24.97
CA HIS A 205 -3.63 -28.05 -24.94
C HIS A 205 -4.84 -28.27 -24.00
N TRP A 206 -5.13 -27.33 -23.08
CA TRP A 206 -6.19 -27.49 -22.07
C TRP A 206 -7.09 -26.25 -21.85
N LEU A 207 -6.79 -25.10 -22.47
CA LEU A 207 -7.60 -23.88 -22.34
C LEU A 207 -7.84 -23.23 -23.72
N PRO A 208 -9.02 -22.62 -23.95
CA PRO A 208 -9.27 -21.80 -25.14
C PRO A 208 -8.16 -20.75 -25.29
N ALA A 209 -7.73 -20.46 -26.53
CA ALA A 209 -6.55 -19.64 -26.80
C ALA A 209 -6.52 -18.30 -26.02
N GLY A 210 -7.68 -17.67 -25.79
CA GLY A 210 -7.78 -16.45 -24.98
C GLY A 210 -7.45 -16.61 -23.49
N ALA A 211 -7.79 -17.76 -22.88
CA ALA A 211 -7.50 -18.02 -21.46
C ALA A 211 -6.02 -18.38 -21.23
N ALA A 212 -5.37 -19.02 -22.21
CA ALA A 212 -3.92 -19.22 -22.22
C ALA A 212 -3.16 -17.87 -22.20
N TRP A 213 -3.57 -16.91 -23.04
CA TRP A 213 -3.00 -15.57 -23.05
C TRP A 213 -3.24 -14.81 -21.74
N MET A 214 -4.41 -14.95 -21.13
CA MET A 214 -4.70 -14.36 -19.81
C MET A 214 -3.81 -14.94 -18.70
N LEU A 215 -3.52 -16.24 -18.75
CA LEU A 215 -2.58 -16.90 -17.82
C LEU A 215 -1.15 -16.40 -18.02
N VAL A 216 -0.69 -16.31 -19.26
CA VAL A 216 0.65 -15.78 -19.59
C VAL A 216 0.79 -14.32 -19.15
N LEU A 217 -0.20 -13.47 -19.47
CA LEU A 217 -0.23 -12.07 -19.04
C LEU A 217 -0.22 -11.95 -17.51
N THR A 218 -1.03 -12.75 -16.82
CA THR A 218 -1.09 -12.76 -15.35
C THR A 218 0.23 -13.23 -14.74
N GLY A 219 0.85 -14.26 -15.31
CA GLY A 219 2.18 -14.73 -14.92
C GLY A 219 3.28 -13.69 -15.15
N ALA A 220 3.25 -12.99 -16.29
CA ALA A 220 4.20 -11.92 -16.60
C ALA A 220 4.03 -10.72 -15.65
N LEU A 221 2.79 -10.27 -15.40
CA LEU A 221 2.49 -9.21 -14.44
C LEU A 221 2.94 -9.58 -13.02
N PHE A 222 2.79 -10.85 -12.64
CA PHE A 222 3.32 -11.35 -11.38
C PHE A 222 4.84 -11.36 -11.34
N GLY A 223 5.51 -11.81 -12.41
CA GLY A 223 6.96 -11.74 -12.54
C GLY A 223 7.48 -10.30 -12.39
N ILE A 224 6.81 -9.34 -13.03
CA ILE A 224 7.09 -7.90 -12.89
C ILE A 224 6.86 -7.43 -11.45
N SER A 225 5.78 -7.86 -10.79
CA SER A 225 5.48 -7.53 -9.40
C SER A 225 6.53 -8.09 -8.43
N LEU A 226 6.97 -9.33 -8.65
CA LEU A 226 8.00 -10.00 -7.87
C LEU A 226 9.37 -9.35 -8.08
N ALA A 227 9.74 -9.05 -9.33
CA ALA A 227 10.98 -8.32 -9.65
C ALA A 227 10.97 -6.93 -9.01
N ARG A 228 9.84 -6.21 -9.09
CA ARG A 228 9.66 -4.91 -8.41
C ARG A 228 9.82 -5.04 -6.90
N SER A 229 9.20 -6.04 -6.28
CA SER A 229 9.31 -6.27 -4.83
C SER A 229 10.74 -6.63 -4.44
N PHE A 230 11.40 -7.49 -5.21
CA PHE A 230 12.81 -7.84 -5.04
C PHE A 230 13.69 -6.60 -5.04
N VAL A 231 13.58 -5.78 -6.08
CA VAL A 231 14.28 -4.51 -6.23
C VAL A 231 14.06 -3.57 -5.04
N GLN A 232 12.84 -3.53 -4.48
CA GLN A 232 12.53 -2.71 -3.30
C GLN A 232 13.18 -3.24 -2.02
N THR A 233 13.37 -4.56 -1.89
CA THR A 233 14.05 -5.16 -0.72
C THR A 233 15.58 -5.09 -0.77
N VAL A 234 16.17 -4.72 -1.91
CA VAL A 234 17.63 -4.57 -2.02
C VAL A 234 18.10 -3.43 -1.10
N HIS A 235 19.12 -3.69 -0.27
CA HIS A 235 19.64 -2.77 0.75
C HIS A 235 18.58 -2.27 1.75
N TYR A 236 17.54 -3.07 1.98
CA TYR A 236 16.54 -2.74 2.98
C TYR A 236 17.16 -2.80 4.38
N THR A 237 17.01 -1.73 5.14
CA THR A 237 17.47 -1.54 6.51
C THR A 237 16.34 -0.90 7.30
N VAL A 238 16.07 -1.44 8.47
CA VAL A 238 15.18 -0.83 9.46
C VAL A 238 16.05 -0.26 10.55
N TRP A 239 15.68 0.88 11.11
CA TRP A 239 16.29 1.35 12.34
C TRP A 239 15.23 1.79 13.32
N HIS A 240 15.60 1.68 14.59
CA HIS A 240 14.84 2.16 15.72
C HIS A 240 15.76 3.01 16.60
N THR A 241 15.21 4.12 17.08
CA THR A 241 15.78 5.05 18.04
C THR A 241 14.70 5.25 19.12
N ALA A 242 15.05 5.72 20.32
CA ALA A 242 14.11 5.98 21.41
C ALA A 242 12.84 6.73 20.95
N ASP A 243 12.98 7.74 20.09
CA ASP A 243 11.88 8.60 19.66
C ASP A 243 11.42 8.36 18.21
N GLN A 244 12.12 7.50 17.46
CA GLN A 244 11.89 7.36 16.02
C GLN A 244 12.02 5.93 15.51
N LEU A 245 11.20 5.60 14.51
CA LEU A 245 11.27 4.36 13.75
C LEU A 245 11.45 4.72 12.27
N GLY A 246 12.32 4.01 11.57
CA GLY A 246 12.56 4.29 10.16
C GLY A 246 12.92 3.08 9.32
N SER A 247 12.74 3.23 8.01
CA SER A 247 13.12 2.23 7.02
C SER A 247 13.75 2.88 5.80
N ARG A 248 14.77 2.25 5.24
CA ARG A 248 15.47 2.68 4.03
C ARG A 248 15.70 1.48 3.17
N GLY A 249 15.53 1.62 1.87
CA GLY A 249 15.84 0.55 0.95
C GLY A 249 15.56 0.90 -0.50
N GLY A 250 15.69 -0.12 -1.33
CA GLY A 250 15.37 -0.07 -2.75
C GLY A 250 16.57 0.24 -3.64
N TRP A 251 16.68 -0.52 -4.74
CA TRP A 251 17.72 -0.34 -5.74
C TRP A 251 17.31 0.61 -6.88
N LEU A 252 16.16 0.37 -7.52
CA LEU A 252 15.61 1.28 -8.55
C LEU A 252 15.06 2.56 -7.92
N SER A 253 14.24 2.44 -6.88
CA SER A 253 13.71 3.57 -6.15
C SER A 253 14.26 3.52 -4.74
N ARG A 254 15.26 4.36 -4.45
CA ARG A 254 15.75 4.50 -3.08
C ARG A 254 14.69 5.26 -2.30
N PHE A 255 14.22 4.70 -1.20
CA PHE A 255 13.31 5.38 -0.30
C PHE A 255 13.90 5.40 1.10
N GLU A 256 13.52 6.42 1.84
CA GLU A 256 13.82 6.60 3.25
C GLU A 256 12.54 7.07 3.93
N PHE A 257 12.19 6.44 5.03
CA PHE A 257 11.00 6.73 5.81
C PHE A 257 11.41 6.94 7.26
N ARG A 258 10.97 8.05 7.85
CA ARG A 258 11.19 8.40 9.24
C ARG A 258 9.84 8.68 9.88
N VAL A 259 9.59 8.04 11.01
CA VAL A 259 8.36 8.14 11.80
C VAL A 259 8.73 8.44 13.22
N ARG A 260 7.99 9.33 13.86
CA ARG A 260 8.12 9.57 15.29
C ARG A 260 7.34 8.50 16.06
N SER A 261 7.98 7.85 17.03
CA SER A 261 7.39 6.74 17.78
C SER A 261 6.12 7.17 18.54
N SER A 262 6.10 8.39 19.09
CA SER A 262 4.94 8.96 19.79
C SER A 262 3.71 9.21 18.89
N GLU A 263 3.93 9.36 17.58
CA GLU A 263 2.89 9.70 16.59
C GLU A 263 2.42 8.49 15.77
N ILE A 264 2.88 7.29 16.17
CA ILE A 264 2.40 6.04 15.58
C ILE A 264 0.92 5.90 15.92
N SER A 265 0.08 5.79 14.89
CA SER A 265 -1.36 5.63 15.08
C SER A 265 -1.71 4.18 15.36
N TYR A 266 -1.22 3.27 14.51
CA TYR A 266 -1.40 1.83 14.69
C TYR A 266 -0.30 1.04 13.98
N ALA A 267 -0.04 -0.17 14.48
CA ALA A 267 0.75 -1.17 13.78
C ALA A 267 -0.15 -2.33 13.37
N ASP A 268 0.07 -2.85 12.18
CA ASP A 268 -0.72 -3.87 11.51
C ASP A 268 0.15 -5.05 11.10
N VAL A 269 -0.15 -6.23 11.63
CA VAL A 269 0.45 -7.49 11.21
C VAL A 269 -0.49 -8.15 10.20
N ARG A 270 -0.05 -8.24 8.94
CA ARG A 270 -0.89 -8.76 7.87
C ARG A 270 -0.69 -10.25 7.67
N VAL A 271 -1.65 -11.02 8.16
CA VAL A 271 -1.69 -12.48 8.03
C VAL A 271 -2.34 -12.85 6.69
N SER A 272 -1.52 -13.14 5.68
CA SER A 272 -1.96 -13.72 4.41
C SER A 272 -1.87 -15.25 4.42
N PRO A 273 -2.60 -15.99 3.56
CA PRO A 273 -2.43 -17.45 3.45
C PRO A 273 -0.98 -17.89 3.20
N ILE A 274 -0.23 -17.13 2.41
CA ILE A 274 1.19 -17.40 2.15
C ILE A 274 2.04 -17.10 3.38
N ALA A 275 1.76 -15.99 4.09
CA ALA A 275 2.41 -15.67 5.36
C ALA A 275 2.22 -16.80 6.38
N ARG A 276 1.02 -17.39 6.44
CA ARG A 276 0.73 -18.56 7.28
C ARG A 276 1.53 -19.78 6.87
N LEU A 277 1.58 -20.08 5.57
CA LEU A 277 2.33 -21.22 5.03
C LEU A 277 3.83 -21.08 5.33
N MET A 278 4.37 -19.87 5.19
CA MET A 278 5.78 -19.56 5.46
C MET A 278 6.07 -19.35 6.95
N LYS A 279 5.04 -19.29 7.82
CA LYS A 279 5.11 -18.89 9.23
C LYS A 279 5.87 -17.56 9.43
N ARG A 280 5.64 -16.60 8.54
CA ARG A 280 6.34 -15.31 8.48
C ARG A 280 5.34 -14.18 8.33
N TRP A 281 5.38 -13.23 9.24
CA TRP A 281 4.35 -12.20 9.38
C TRP A 281 4.93 -10.81 9.06
N PRO A 282 4.42 -10.13 8.01
CA PRO A 282 4.84 -8.78 7.69
C PRO A 282 4.14 -7.77 8.62
N VAL A 283 4.94 -6.86 9.18
CA VAL A 283 4.50 -5.78 10.06
C VAL A 283 4.51 -4.47 9.30
N PHE A 284 3.43 -3.71 9.42
CA PHE A 284 3.26 -2.39 8.84
C PHE A 284 2.96 -1.41 9.96
N VAL A 285 3.50 -0.19 9.89
CA VAL A 285 3.17 0.87 10.84
C VAL A 285 2.61 2.06 10.09
N VAL A 286 1.62 2.69 10.69
CA VAL A 286 1.01 3.92 10.19
C VAL A 286 1.14 4.98 11.25
N ALA A 287 1.71 6.12 10.87
CA ALA A 287 1.78 7.32 11.68
C ALA A 287 1.05 8.48 11.00
N GLY A 288 0.15 9.12 11.75
CA GLY A 288 -0.77 10.13 11.24
C GLY A 288 -1.49 9.70 9.97
N SER A 289 -1.31 10.47 8.89
CA SER A 289 -1.91 10.18 7.58
C SER A 289 -0.95 9.56 6.57
N CYS A 290 0.23 9.09 7.00
CA CYS A 290 1.18 8.49 6.09
C CYS A 290 0.63 7.23 5.42
N ARG A 291 0.51 7.29 4.09
CA ARG A 291 0.23 6.16 3.20
C ARG A 291 1.22 6.28 2.04
N PRO A 292 1.97 5.23 1.67
CA PRO A 292 1.67 3.80 1.85
C PRO A 292 2.06 3.20 3.21
N GLU A 293 1.30 2.17 3.62
CA GLU A 293 1.69 1.23 4.68
C GLU A 293 2.94 0.48 4.17
N LEU A 294 4.13 0.90 4.59
CA LEU A 294 5.39 0.27 4.19
C LEU A 294 5.65 -0.96 5.08
N PRO A 295 6.07 -2.11 4.51
CA PRO A 295 6.44 -3.26 5.31
C PRO A 295 7.71 -2.90 6.08
N LEU A 296 7.60 -2.78 7.40
CA LEU A 296 8.72 -2.44 8.28
C LEU A 296 9.65 -3.63 8.43
N PHE A 297 9.14 -4.80 8.78
CA PHE A 297 9.92 -6.02 8.79
C PHE A 297 9.01 -7.24 8.70
N VAL A 298 9.62 -8.40 8.49
CA VAL A 298 8.92 -9.69 8.52
C VAL A 298 9.59 -10.52 9.61
N TYR A 299 8.84 -10.82 10.67
CA TYR A 299 9.33 -11.72 11.71
C TYR A 299 8.78 -13.13 11.51
N ARG A 300 9.49 -14.12 12.04
CA ARG A 300 9.06 -15.52 12.02
C ARG A 300 8.20 -15.79 13.25
N SER A 301 7.14 -16.58 13.09
CA SER A 301 6.36 -17.09 14.22
C SER A 301 7.28 -17.81 15.22
N GLY A 302 7.35 -17.33 16.47
CA GLY A 302 8.25 -17.85 17.52
C GLY A 302 9.56 -17.07 17.71
N GLN A 303 9.91 -16.13 16.82
CA GLN A 303 11.02 -15.18 16.98
C GLN A 303 10.45 -13.77 17.21
N GLU A 304 9.69 -13.62 18.31
CA GLU A 304 9.04 -12.35 18.67
C GLU A 304 9.99 -11.37 19.39
N GLU A 305 11.21 -11.78 19.72
CA GLU A 305 12.18 -10.93 20.43
C GLU A 305 12.49 -9.66 19.63
N LEU A 306 12.84 -9.81 18.35
CA LEU A 306 13.08 -8.68 17.44
C LEU A 306 11.84 -7.80 17.26
N PHE A 307 10.67 -8.42 17.29
CA PHE A 307 9.40 -7.69 17.19
C PHE A 307 9.15 -6.85 18.45
N ARG A 308 9.42 -7.40 19.63
CA ARG A 308 9.30 -6.71 20.92
C ARG A 308 10.40 -5.68 21.13
N GLU A 309 11.58 -5.87 20.55
CA GLU A 309 12.65 -4.87 20.60
C GLU A 309 12.30 -3.62 19.77
N LEU A 310 11.74 -3.81 18.57
CA LEU A 310 11.37 -2.72 17.68
C LEU A 310 10.04 -2.04 18.05
N LEU A 311 9.10 -2.78 18.63
CA LEU A 311 7.78 -2.29 19.05
C LEU A 311 7.39 -2.90 20.41
N PRO A 312 8.02 -2.46 21.52
CA PRO A 312 7.82 -3.05 22.84
C PRO A 312 6.38 -2.93 23.35
N GLU A 313 5.69 -1.88 22.93
CA GLU A 313 4.33 -1.61 23.35
C GLU A 313 3.28 -2.36 22.52
N PHE A 314 3.68 -3.04 21.44
CA PHE A 314 2.72 -3.80 20.64
C PHE A 314 2.21 -4.99 21.42
N ARG A 315 0.88 -5.20 21.35
CA ARG A 315 0.22 -6.40 21.85
C ARG A 315 -0.53 -7.08 20.72
N MET A 316 -0.24 -8.36 20.52
CA MET A 316 -0.96 -9.18 19.54
C MET A 316 -2.40 -9.40 20.02
N PRO A 317 -3.41 -9.23 19.15
CA PRO A 317 -4.78 -9.60 19.47
C PRO A 317 -4.84 -11.09 19.87
N PRO A 318 -5.54 -11.45 20.96
CA PRO A 318 -5.54 -12.80 21.49
C PRO A 318 -6.19 -13.79 20.51
N ASP A 319 -5.73 -15.04 20.56
CA ASP A 319 -6.33 -16.15 19.82
C ASP A 319 -7.48 -16.80 20.61
N THR A 320 -8.43 -15.97 21.06
CA THR A 320 -9.68 -16.44 21.69
C THR A 320 -10.72 -16.81 20.63
N ARG A 321 -11.44 -17.92 20.84
CA ARG A 321 -12.59 -18.28 20.00
C ARG A 321 -13.75 -17.35 20.32
N HIS A 322 -14.27 -16.66 19.31
CA HIS A 322 -15.45 -15.82 19.46
C HIS A 322 -16.74 -16.62 19.42
N ASP A 323 -17.76 -16.07 20.06
CA ASP A 323 -19.12 -16.53 19.88
C ASP A 323 -19.62 -16.19 18.47
N LEU A 324 -19.98 -17.23 17.73
CA LEU A 324 -20.43 -17.16 16.34
C LEU A 324 -21.96 -17.13 16.22
N THR A 325 -22.69 -17.27 17.33
CA THR A 325 -24.17 -17.34 17.35
C THR A 325 -24.80 -16.06 16.80
N HIS A 326 -25.62 -16.15 15.76
CA HIS A 326 -26.24 -14.99 15.08
C HIS A 326 -25.24 -13.98 14.47
N ARG A 327 -24.02 -14.43 14.15
CA ARG A 327 -23.04 -13.58 13.46
C ARG A 327 -23.49 -13.29 12.04
N SER A 328 -23.42 -12.01 11.66
CA SER A 328 -23.89 -11.54 10.35
C SER A 328 -23.19 -12.25 9.20
N ALA A 329 -23.95 -12.62 8.16
CA ALA A 329 -23.42 -13.18 6.91
C ALA A 329 -22.84 -12.11 5.96
N VAL A 330 -22.85 -10.81 6.34
CA VAL A 330 -22.31 -9.70 5.53
C VAL A 330 -20.83 -9.88 5.16
N PHE A 331 -20.09 -10.71 5.91
CA PHE A 331 -18.72 -11.11 5.56
C PHE A 331 -18.62 -11.82 4.22
N PHE A 332 -19.66 -12.59 3.86
CA PHE A 332 -19.69 -13.37 2.65
C PHE A 332 -20.22 -12.59 1.45
N ALA A 333 -21.07 -11.59 1.64
CA ALA A 333 -21.72 -10.86 0.52
C ALA A 333 -20.77 -10.41 -0.61
N PRO A 334 -19.59 -9.80 -0.35
CA PRO A 334 -18.71 -9.30 -1.42
C PRO A 334 -18.14 -10.39 -2.33
N ALA A 335 -17.97 -11.61 -1.80
CA ALA A 335 -17.37 -12.74 -2.52
C ALA A 335 -18.40 -13.83 -2.87
N GLY A 336 -19.42 -14.00 -2.04
CA GLY A 336 -20.44 -15.03 -2.14
C GLY A 336 -21.47 -14.76 -3.24
N ILE A 337 -21.86 -13.50 -3.46
CA ILE A 337 -22.74 -13.12 -4.57
C ILE A 337 -22.08 -13.44 -5.92
N PRO A 338 -20.86 -12.93 -6.22
CA PRO A 338 -20.21 -13.26 -7.48
C PRO A 338 -19.83 -14.74 -7.58
N PHE A 339 -19.47 -15.40 -6.46
CA PHE A 339 -19.24 -16.85 -6.45
C PHE A 339 -20.48 -17.63 -6.86
N GLY A 340 -21.65 -17.33 -6.27
CA GLY A 340 -22.91 -18.00 -6.59
C GLY A 340 -23.33 -17.79 -8.04
N LEU A 341 -23.15 -16.56 -8.56
CA LEU A 341 -23.43 -16.24 -9.96
C LEU A 341 -22.47 -16.97 -10.91
N CYS A 342 -21.17 -16.99 -10.62
CA CYS A 342 -20.20 -17.75 -11.41
C CYS A 342 -20.48 -19.25 -11.37
N LEU A 343 -20.84 -19.80 -10.20
CA LEU A 343 -21.18 -21.21 -10.06
C LEU A 343 -22.44 -21.57 -10.87
N LEU A 344 -23.47 -20.72 -10.85
CA LEU A 344 -24.66 -20.89 -11.68
C LEU A 344 -24.32 -20.88 -13.17
N LEU A 345 -23.48 -19.93 -13.61
CA LEU A 345 -23.00 -19.89 -14.99
C LEU A 345 -22.19 -21.14 -15.37
N VAL A 346 -21.38 -21.68 -14.46
CA VAL A 346 -20.66 -22.95 -14.66
C VAL A 346 -21.65 -24.11 -14.85
N LEU A 347 -22.71 -24.18 -14.03
CA LEU A 347 -23.74 -25.23 -14.12
C LEU A 347 -24.52 -25.15 -15.44
N VAL A 348 -24.93 -23.95 -15.85
CA VAL A 348 -25.64 -23.72 -17.13
C VAL A 348 -24.71 -23.96 -18.33
N SER A 349 -23.44 -23.54 -18.24
CA SER A 349 -22.46 -23.77 -19.31
C SER A 349 -22.23 -25.26 -19.54
N ARG A 350 -22.31 -26.11 -18.51
CA ARG A 350 -22.10 -27.56 -18.65
C ARG A 350 -23.07 -28.21 -19.63
N SER A 351 -24.31 -27.71 -19.72
CA SER A 351 -25.34 -28.24 -20.63
C SER A 351 -25.42 -27.47 -21.95
N VAL A 352 -25.21 -26.15 -21.95
CA VAL A 352 -25.43 -25.32 -23.15
C VAL A 352 -24.15 -25.12 -23.98
N LEU A 353 -23.00 -24.89 -23.34
CA LEU A 353 -21.73 -24.52 -23.98
C LEU A 353 -20.54 -25.08 -23.16
N PRO A 354 -20.22 -26.38 -23.28
CA PRO A 354 -19.21 -27.03 -22.44
C PRO A 354 -17.79 -26.47 -22.66
N ALA A 355 -17.51 -25.87 -23.82
CA ALA A 355 -16.24 -25.21 -24.11
C ALA A 355 -15.94 -24.00 -23.20
N LEU A 356 -16.98 -23.35 -22.63
CA LEU A 356 -16.85 -22.21 -21.72
C LEU A 356 -16.76 -22.61 -20.24
N THR A 357 -17.01 -23.89 -19.92
CA THR A 357 -17.03 -24.33 -18.51
C THR A 357 -15.66 -24.18 -17.87
N GLY A 358 -14.59 -24.54 -18.58
CA GLY A 358 -13.21 -24.41 -18.10
C GLY A 358 -12.80 -22.95 -17.81
N THR A 359 -13.25 -22.00 -18.63
CA THR A 359 -12.92 -20.58 -18.44
C THR A 359 -13.69 -19.96 -17.28
N LEU A 360 -14.95 -20.36 -17.07
CA LEU A 360 -15.79 -19.91 -15.96
C LEU A 360 -15.36 -20.50 -14.60
N LEU A 361 -14.66 -21.64 -14.57
CA LEU A 361 -14.09 -22.19 -13.35
C LEU A 361 -13.00 -21.30 -12.75
N ILE A 362 -12.26 -20.53 -13.56
CA ILE A 362 -11.20 -19.63 -13.10
C ILE A 362 -11.74 -18.52 -12.18
N PRO A 363 -12.72 -17.68 -12.58
CA PRO A 363 -13.30 -16.68 -11.69
C PRO A 363 -14.04 -17.33 -10.51
N THR A 364 -14.66 -18.50 -10.71
CA THR A 364 -15.31 -19.26 -9.63
C THR A 364 -14.30 -19.63 -8.53
N ALA A 365 -13.15 -20.17 -8.90
CA ALA A 365 -12.07 -20.50 -7.97
C ALA A 365 -11.50 -19.25 -7.28
N ALA A 366 -11.34 -18.14 -8.00
CA ALA A 366 -10.88 -16.88 -7.42
C ALA A 366 -11.86 -16.37 -6.34
N PHE A 367 -13.17 -16.37 -6.61
CA PHE A 367 -14.17 -15.98 -5.62
C PHE A 367 -14.27 -16.96 -4.45
N ALA A 368 -14.01 -18.25 -4.67
CA ALA A 368 -13.91 -19.23 -3.57
C ALA A 368 -12.77 -18.89 -2.59
N VAL A 369 -11.61 -18.44 -3.10
CA VAL A 369 -10.50 -17.97 -2.25
C VAL A 369 -10.90 -16.72 -1.44
N PHE A 370 -11.60 -15.77 -2.06
CA PHE A 370 -12.13 -14.61 -1.34
C PHE A 370 -13.20 -15.00 -0.30
N LEU A 371 -14.03 -16.00 -0.59
CA LEU A 371 -15.01 -16.55 0.34
C LEU A 371 -14.33 -17.20 1.54
N ALA A 372 -13.24 -17.95 1.34
CA ALA A 372 -12.41 -18.49 2.41
C ALA A 372 -11.77 -17.37 3.26
N GLY A 373 -11.37 -16.27 2.62
CA GLY A 373 -11.00 -15.03 3.31
C GLY A 373 -12.14 -14.48 4.18
N GLY A 374 -13.34 -14.37 3.62
CA GLY A 374 -14.56 -13.97 4.33
C GLY A 374 -14.89 -14.88 5.52
N LEU A 375 -14.73 -16.20 5.36
CA LEU A 375 -14.89 -17.18 6.45
C LEU A 375 -13.88 -16.95 7.56
N MET A 376 -12.61 -16.69 7.23
CA MET A 376 -11.60 -16.34 8.22
C MET A 376 -11.96 -15.07 8.99
N GLY A 377 -12.49 -14.05 8.30
CA GLY A 377 -13.04 -12.86 8.94
C GLY A 377 -14.21 -13.19 9.87
N TRP A 378 -15.15 -14.00 9.39
CA TRP A 378 -16.30 -14.43 10.18
C TRP A 378 -15.92 -15.28 11.40
N LEU A 379 -14.80 -15.99 11.38
CA LEU A 379 -14.31 -16.77 12.52
C LEU A 379 -13.49 -15.93 13.50
N LYS A 380 -12.66 -15.00 13.01
CA LYS A 380 -11.59 -14.37 13.79
C LYS A 380 -11.71 -12.87 13.98
N GLU A 381 -12.55 -12.15 13.25
CA GLU A 381 -12.68 -10.69 13.40
C GLU A 381 -13.22 -10.33 14.80
N GLY A 382 -12.61 -9.35 15.46
CA GLY A 382 -12.85 -9.04 16.87
C GLY A 382 -12.08 -7.81 17.33
N ILE A 383 -12.42 -7.32 18.52
CA ILE A 383 -11.76 -6.20 19.21
C ILE A 383 -11.54 -6.58 20.67
N TRP A 384 -10.44 -6.11 21.25
CA TRP A 384 -10.06 -6.34 22.63
C TRP A 384 -9.33 -5.12 23.18
N LEU A 385 -9.52 -4.86 24.46
CA LEU A 385 -8.71 -3.93 25.23
C LEU A 385 -7.66 -4.72 26.00
N ARG A 386 -6.36 -4.43 25.78
CA ARG A 386 -5.26 -5.06 26.52
C ARG A 386 -4.32 -3.99 27.04
N GLU A 387 -4.04 -3.99 28.34
CA GLU A 387 -3.11 -3.04 28.97
C GLU A 387 -3.42 -1.57 28.59
N GLY A 388 -4.71 -1.20 28.57
CA GLY A 388 -5.16 0.15 28.17
C GLY A 388 -5.12 0.45 26.67
N ARG A 389 -4.78 -0.52 25.81
CA ARG A 389 -4.69 -0.32 24.35
C ARG A 389 -5.70 -1.14 23.56
N PHE A 390 -6.21 -0.54 22.49
CA PHE A 390 -7.12 -1.22 21.57
C PHE A 390 -6.34 -2.13 20.63
N THR A 391 -6.64 -3.43 20.69
CA THR A 391 -6.17 -4.42 19.74
C THR A 391 -7.37 -4.93 18.95
N LEU A 392 -7.22 -5.13 17.65
CA LEU A 392 -8.31 -5.60 16.81
C LEU A 392 -7.82 -6.51 15.71
N ARG A 393 -8.72 -7.36 15.24
CA ARG A 393 -8.48 -8.26 14.13
C ARG A 393 -9.57 -8.02 13.11
N ARG A 394 -9.21 -7.69 11.87
CA ARG A 394 -10.18 -7.41 10.80
C ARG A 394 -9.82 -8.10 9.50
N GLN A 395 -10.83 -8.52 8.74
CA GLN A 395 -10.62 -9.09 7.42
C GLN A 395 -10.75 -8.03 6.32
N LYS A 396 -9.81 -8.05 5.37
CA LYS A 396 -9.86 -7.26 4.14
C LYS A 396 -9.42 -8.13 2.96
N GLY A 397 -10.38 -8.56 2.15
CA GLY A 397 -10.13 -9.52 1.07
C GLY A 397 -9.66 -10.86 1.63
N VAL A 398 -8.46 -11.31 1.27
CA VAL A 398 -7.89 -12.57 1.76
C VAL A 398 -6.97 -12.35 2.98
N TYR A 399 -6.67 -11.09 3.31
CA TYR A 399 -5.78 -10.73 4.41
C TYR A 399 -6.56 -10.58 5.70
N LEU A 400 -5.98 -11.14 6.77
CA LEU A 400 -6.40 -10.91 8.14
C LEU A 400 -5.40 -9.92 8.76
N HIS A 401 -5.89 -8.75 9.12
CA HIS A 401 -5.12 -7.67 9.71
C HIS A 401 -5.21 -7.78 11.23
N CYS A 402 -4.08 -7.97 11.90
CA CYS A 402 -3.96 -7.97 13.36
C CYS A 402 -3.34 -6.62 13.78
N ILE A 403 -4.18 -5.73 14.29
CA ILE A 403 -3.84 -4.33 14.51
C ILE A 403 -3.76 -4.04 16.01
N CYS A 404 -2.72 -3.31 16.41
CA CYS A 404 -2.60 -2.68 17.72
C CYS A 404 -2.60 -1.16 17.53
N VAL A 405 -3.49 -0.46 18.24
CA VAL A 405 -3.60 1.01 18.21
C VAL A 405 -2.70 1.58 19.30
N PHE A 406 -1.93 2.63 18.96
CA PHE A 406 -1.02 3.31 19.87
C PHE A 406 -1.47 4.74 20.18
N HIS A 407 -2.27 5.35 19.30
CA HIS A 407 -2.72 6.73 19.48
C HIS A 407 -3.67 6.89 20.67
N PRO A 408 -3.50 7.90 21.53
CA PRO A 408 -4.43 8.19 22.63
C PRO A 408 -5.79 8.71 22.11
N ASP A 409 -5.79 9.64 21.16
CA ASP A 409 -7.04 10.17 20.57
C ASP A 409 -7.73 9.16 19.65
N VAL A 410 -8.56 8.29 20.23
CA VAL A 410 -9.38 7.32 19.50
C VAL A 410 -10.85 7.67 19.66
N CYS A 411 -11.57 7.85 18.55
CA CYS A 411 -13.02 7.98 18.60
C CYS A 411 -13.69 6.66 18.18
N LEU A 412 -14.63 6.18 19.00
CA LEU A 412 -15.44 5.01 18.67
C LEU A 412 -16.78 5.42 18.10
N ARG A 413 -17.10 4.87 16.93
CA ARG A 413 -18.44 4.96 16.34
C ARG A 413 -19.10 3.60 16.35
N THR A 414 -20.20 3.50 17.08
CA THR A 414 -21.07 2.33 17.09
C THR A 414 -22.04 2.39 15.92
N PHE A 415 -22.34 1.24 15.34
CA PHE A 415 -23.40 1.08 14.36
C PHE A 415 -24.13 -0.24 14.63
N GLN A 416 -25.43 -0.15 14.85
CA GLN A 416 -26.28 -1.30 15.13
C GLN A 416 -27.50 -1.26 14.22
N SER A 417 -27.67 -2.29 13.41
CA SER A 417 -28.90 -2.46 12.63
C SER A 417 -29.99 -3.06 13.52
N PRO A 418 -31.29 -2.93 13.15
CA PRO A 418 -32.39 -3.51 13.94
C PRO A 418 -32.22 -5.02 14.22
N TRP A 419 -31.76 -5.78 13.23
CA TRP A 419 -31.45 -7.21 13.41
C TRP A 419 -30.26 -7.45 14.34
N ALA A 420 -29.23 -6.60 14.29
CA ALA A 420 -28.08 -6.73 15.18
C ALA A 420 -28.43 -6.36 16.62
N ALA A 421 -29.33 -5.39 16.83
CA ALA A 421 -29.87 -5.02 18.14
C ALA A 421 -30.57 -6.19 18.82
N ARG A 422 -31.43 -6.91 18.08
CA ARG A 422 -32.14 -8.10 18.60
C ARG A 422 -31.20 -9.16 19.17
N TYR A 423 -30.03 -9.35 18.55
CA TYR A 423 -29.06 -10.37 18.95
C TYR A 423 -27.88 -9.81 19.74
N GLN A 424 -27.98 -8.59 20.30
CA GLN A 424 -26.91 -7.95 21.07
C GLN A 424 -25.56 -7.93 20.34
N ARG A 425 -25.61 -7.60 19.04
CA ARG A 425 -24.43 -7.46 18.18
C ARG A 425 -24.36 -6.04 17.64
N MET A 426 -23.14 -5.58 17.35
CA MET A 426 -22.88 -4.26 16.80
C MET A 426 -21.68 -4.29 15.84
N THR A 427 -21.54 -3.23 15.07
CA THR A 427 -20.34 -2.95 14.27
C THR A 427 -19.67 -1.72 14.85
N LEU A 428 -18.38 -1.83 15.15
CA LEU A 428 -17.62 -0.79 15.80
C LEU A 428 -16.59 -0.24 14.81
N THR A 429 -16.51 1.08 14.71
CA THR A 429 -15.53 1.76 13.86
C THR A 429 -14.64 2.63 14.73
N LEU A 430 -13.35 2.31 14.79
CA LEU A 430 -12.35 3.18 15.41
C LEU A 430 -11.95 4.23 14.38
N ALA A 431 -12.15 5.49 14.71
CA ALA A 431 -11.67 6.64 13.97
C ALA A 431 -10.42 7.17 14.65
N LEU A 432 -9.31 7.11 13.91
CA LEU A 432 -8.00 7.61 14.32
C LEU A 432 -7.72 8.95 13.61
N PRO A 433 -6.81 9.77 14.15
CA PRO A 433 -6.34 10.99 13.48
C PRO A 433 -5.82 10.69 12.07
N GLY A 434 -5.88 11.70 11.19
CA GLY A 434 -5.56 11.50 9.77
C GLY A 434 -6.66 10.84 8.93
N GLN A 435 -7.90 10.78 9.45
CA GLN A 435 -9.09 10.18 8.80
C GLN A 435 -8.94 8.67 8.52
N VAL A 436 -8.17 7.97 9.35
CA VAL A 436 -8.10 6.51 9.28
C VAL A 436 -9.31 5.92 10.02
N ARG A 437 -10.04 5.03 9.34
CA ARG A 437 -11.19 4.32 9.93
C ARG A 437 -10.94 2.82 9.92
N LEU A 438 -10.97 2.21 11.09
CA LEU A 438 -10.82 0.78 11.29
C LEU A 438 -12.18 0.21 11.69
N LYS A 439 -12.83 -0.50 10.77
CA LYS A 439 -14.15 -1.12 10.98
C LYS A 439 -14.00 -2.57 11.41
N VAL A 440 -14.67 -2.93 12.51
CA VAL A 440 -14.80 -4.30 13.03
C VAL A 440 -16.29 -4.66 13.04
N ARG A 441 -16.66 -5.73 12.34
CA ARG A 441 -18.06 -6.07 12.03
C ARG A 441 -18.61 -7.14 12.97
N SER A 442 -19.90 -6.97 13.33
CA SER A 442 -20.74 -7.99 13.98
C SER A 442 -20.10 -8.59 15.25
N ILE A 443 -19.59 -7.73 16.12
CA ILE A 443 -19.07 -8.10 17.43
C ILE A 443 -20.21 -8.15 18.46
N PRO A 444 -20.19 -9.07 19.44
CA PRO A 444 -21.09 -9.02 20.58
C PRO A 444 -20.92 -7.71 21.36
N VAL A 445 -22.02 -7.13 21.85
CA VAL A 445 -21.98 -5.90 22.66
C VAL A 445 -21.12 -6.10 23.92
N ARG A 446 -21.18 -7.29 24.54
CA ARG A 446 -20.32 -7.65 25.69
C ARG A 446 -18.82 -7.59 25.40
N ASP A 447 -18.39 -7.92 24.18
CA ASP A 447 -16.98 -7.88 23.78
C ASP A 447 -16.55 -6.42 23.49
N ALA A 448 -17.51 -5.59 23.06
CA ALA A 448 -17.29 -4.16 22.80
C ALA A 448 -17.33 -3.32 24.09
N ALA A 449 -18.07 -3.74 25.11
CA ALA A 449 -18.32 -2.96 26.33
C ALA A 449 -17.03 -2.52 27.05
N PRO A 450 -15.99 -3.38 27.25
CA PRO A 450 -14.73 -2.93 27.85
C PRO A 450 -14.07 -1.81 27.03
N CYS A 451 -14.20 -1.85 25.70
CA CYS A 451 -13.62 -0.83 24.82
C CYS A 451 -14.40 0.49 24.88
N LEU A 452 -15.72 0.44 25.04
CA LEU A 452 -16.57 1.62 25.17
C LEU A 452 -16.37 2.28 26.55
N ASN A 453 -16.41 1.48 27.61
CA ASN A 453 -16.24 1.94 28.98
C ASN A 453 -14.87 2.61 29.20
N ALA A 454 -13.82 2.12 28.56
CA ALA A 454 -12.48 2.69 28.69
C ALA A 454 -12.41 4.16 28.20
N LEU A 455 -13.19 4.54 27.18
CA LEU A 455 -13.24 5.92 26.70
C LEU A 455 -14.26 6.77 27.45
N GLU A 456 -15.31 6.15 28.00
CA GLU A 456 -16.27 6.86 28.85
C GLU A 456 -15.67 7.24 30.22
N GLN A 457 -14.66 6.51 30.69
CA GLN A 457 -13.95 6.79 31.96
C GLN A 457 -12.84 7.86 31.84
N GLU A 458 -12.43 8.23 30.62
CA GLU A 458 -11.47 9.32 30.37
C GLU A 458 -12.14 10.70 30.21
N ILE A 459 -13.48 10.74 30.21
CA ILE A 459 -14.32 11.95 30.22
C ILE A 459 -14.75 12.24 31.67
#